data_AF-A0A7C5F6A1-F1
#
_entry.id   AF-A0A7C5F6A1-F1
#
_cell.length_a   1.000
_cell.length_b   1.000
_cell.length_c   1.000
_cell.angle_alpha   90.00
_cell.angle_beta   90.00
_cell.angle_gamma   90.00
#
_symmetry.space_group_name_H-M   'P 1'
#
loop_
_entity.id
_entity.type
_entity.pdbx_description
1 polymer ?
#
loop_
_entity_poly.entity_id
_entity_poly.type
_entity_poly.pdbx_seq_one_letter_code
_entity_poly.pdbx_strand_id
1 'polypeptide(L)'
;MPELIPFRWPAQWTSASKLELIKGTPINCLAGEAPPPFPLGELKFVKLDSKQPPEGVTLREGVWPRVLPSEKKDAAEAGPTGSPWVDSSAGVIRLAQAKEPDKTVWLTYQPPGDNEVIPFESFVKPIAESESFGAHWVITLSDSFLKALDAGAGQALDAWKRMMATLEFFRRKAEWRSWRPVAVLGVVSSYEGEAEILSTEFLNLAPRRHLAYRALTTERLSGKDLEGLTTVIYIESEPPEGETLNLLLAFAESGGLVIAPRGTSKTKYETTRLGYQFHRQGKGWVAVPPDAWYDPYILVREVHLLMSHRQDVVRVWNASDSGSHFVAAADGKRGVVHLVQYGGGRTQPVTIGLSRSYRRARVYNLEKEFQVEPVKVELGIEIPVGEFSAYAAVEVEA
;
A
#
# COMPACT_ATOMS: atom_id res chain seq x y z
N MET A 1 18.35 9.51 -14.96
CA MET A 1 18.26 10.77 -14.19
C MET A 1 18.20 10.42 -12.71
N PRO A 2 18.70 11.25 -11.77
CA PRO A 2 18.46 11.01 -10.35
C PRO A 2 16.95 11.02 -10.08
N GLU A 3 16.50 10.16 -9.17
CA GLU A 3 15.11 10.10 -8.73
C GLU A 3 14.67 11.44 -8.14
N LEU A 4 13.45 11.86 -8.48
CA LEU A 4 12.88 13.14 -8.06
C LEU A 4 12.02 12.97 -6.80
N ILE A 5 12.32 13.77 -5.77
CA ILE A 5 11.59 13.81 -4.49
C ILE A 5 10.83 15.14 -4.42
N PRO A 6 9.50 15.12 -4.60
CA PRO A 6 8.70 16.32 -4.84
C PRO A 6 8.21 17.04 -3.57
N PHE A 7 8.29 18.38 -3.60
CA PHE A 7 7.63 19.27 -2.65
C PHE A 7 6.72 20.25 -3.39
N ARG A 8 5.44 20.33 -3.02
CA ARG A 8 4.50 21.30 -3.60
C ARG A 8 4.87 22.70 -3.12
N TRP A 9 5.30 23.57 -4.02
CA TRP A 9 5.71 24.92 -3.67
C TRP A 9 4.49 25.74 -3.20
N PRO A 10 4.50 26.33 -1.99
CA PRO A 10 3.40 27.16 -1.51
C PRO A 10 3.36 28.49 -2.25
N ALA A 11 2.19 28.87 -2.79
CA ALA A 11 2.02 30.12 -3.54
C ALA A 11 2.31 31.37 -2.68
N GLN A 12 2.06 31.30 -1.37
CA GLN A 12 2.35 32.37 -0.41
C GLN A 12 3.86 32.58 -0.16
N TRP A 13 4.72 31.61 -0.51
CA TRP A 13 6.16 31.76 -0.38
C TRP A 13 6.75 32.43 -1.63
N THR A 14 6.88 33.76 -1.56
CA THR A 14 7.33 34.60 -2.68
C THR A 14 8.83 34.96 -2.64
N SER A 15 9.55 34.57 -1.58
CA SER A 15 10.96 34.88 -1.39
C SER A 15 11.85 33.65 -1.54
N ALA A 16 12.97 33.81 -2.26
CA ALA A 16 13.99 32.75 -2.41
C ALA A 16 14.60 32.29 -1.07
N SER A 17 14.52 33.09 0.00
CA SER A 17 14.98 32.69 1.34
C SER A 17 14.28 31.44 1.87
N LYS A 18 13.06 31.15 1.40
CA LYS A 18 12.31 29.94 1.77
C LYS A 18 12.94 28.65 1.23
N LEU A 19 13.79 28.75 0.20
CA LEU A 19 14.58 27.60 -0.28
C LEU A 19 15.57 27.08 0.76
N GLU A 20 15.95 27.88 1.77
CA GLU A 20 16.82 27.42 2.85
C GLU A 20 16.17 26.32 3.71
N LEU A 21 14.83 26.20 3.73
CA LEU A 21 14.14 25.08 4.39
C LEU A 21 14.32 23.75 3.65
N ILE A 22 14.62 23.81 2.35
CA ILE A 22 14.77 22.65 1.45
C ILE A 22 16.25 22.28 1.26
N LYS A 23 17.14 23.26 1.38
CA LYS A 23 18.58 23.06 1.19
C LYS A 23 19.13 21.99 2.12
N GLY A 24 19.86 21.03 1.56
CA GLY A 24 20.44 19.90 2.30
C GLY A 24 19.43 18.84 2.76
N THR A 25 18.16 18.95 2.35
CA THR A 25 17.16 17.90 2.54
C THR A 25 17.13 16.94 1.34
N PRO A 26 16.47 15.77 1.46
CA PRO A 26 16.26 14.88 0.31
C PRO A 26 15.40 15.48 -0.82
N ILE A 27 14.60 16.53 -0.55
CA ILE A 27 13.79 17.19 -1.59
C ILE A 27 14.71 17.79 -2.65
N ASN A 28 14.50 17.43 -3.91
CA ASN A 28 15.32 17.88 -5.03
C ASN A 28 14.51 18.45 -6.20
N CYS A 29 13.18 18.49 -6.09
CA CYS A 29 12.33 19.20 -7.04
C CYS A 29 11.12 19.87 -6.37
N LEU A 30 10.78 21.04 -6.90
CA LEU A 30 9.55 21.75 -6.59
C LEU A 30 8.47 21.34 -7.58
N ALA A 31 7.24 21.21 -7.09
CA ALA A 31 6.09 20.86 -7.89
C ALA A 31 4.95 21.87 -7.72
N GLY A 32 4.16 22.10 -8.77
CA GLY A 32 3.00 23.00 -8.68
C GLY A 32 2.40 23.33 -10.04
N GLU A 33 1.49 24.31 -10.07
CA GLU A 33 0.87 24.80 -11.31
C GLU A 33 1.82 25.70 -12.11
N ALA A 34 2.58 26.54 -11.39
CA ALA A 34 3.54 27.49 -11.96
C ALA A 34 4.83 27.53 -11.12
N PRO A 35 5.98 27.80 -11.76
CA PRO A 35 7.25 27.93 -11.05
C PRO A 35 7.27 29.16 -10.14
N PRO A 36 8.04 29.13 -9.03
CA PRO A 36 8.26 30.31 -8.20
C PRO A 36 8.87 31.47 -9.00
N PRO A 37 8.60 32.74 -8.62
CA PRO A 37 9.04 33.92 -9.36
C PRO A 37 10.52 34.29 -9.09
N PHE A 38 11.39 33.31 -8.86
CA PHE A 38 12.81 33.50 -8.59
C PHE A 38 13.63 32.26 -9.02
N PRO A 39 14.95 32.40 -9.21
CA PRO A 39 15.81 31.28 -9.61
C PRO A 39 15.83 30.14 -8.58
N LEU A 40 15.74 28.89 -9.05
CA LEU A 40 15.69 27.70 -8.20
C LEU A 40 17.07 27.08 -7.88
N GLY A 41 18.13 27.58 -8.50
CA GLY A 41 19.46 26.98 -8.40
C GLY A 41 19.47 25.57 -9.02
N GLU A 42 19.86 24.57 -8.23
CA GLU A 42 19.94 23.16 -8.66
C GLU A 42 18.59 22.44 -8.63
N LEU A 43 17.58 23.01 -7.97
CA LEU A 43 16.25 22.40 -7.89
C LEU A 43 15.54 22.47 -9.25
N LYS A 44 14.86 21.38 -9.60
CA LYS A 44 14.00 21.33 -10.78
C LYS A 44 12.58 21.79 -10.44
N PHE A 45 11.91 22.44 -11.38
CA PHE A 45 10.47 22.64 -11.30
C PHE A 45 9.74 21.58 -12.13
N VAL A 46 8.68 21.02 -11.55
CA VAL A 46 7.84 20.01 -12.17
C VAL A 46 6.39 20.50 -12.16
N LYS A 47 5.83 20.71 -13.36
CA LYS A 47 4.41 21.08 -13.46
C LYS A 47 3.55 19.88 -13.11
N LEU A 48 2.59 20.07 -12.21
CA LEU A 48 1.59 19.05 -11.86
C LEU A 48 0.42 19.14 -12.85
N ASP A 49 0.51 18.40 -13.94
CA ASP A 49 -0.54 18.28 -14.95
C ASP A 49 -0.88 16.80 -15.15
N SER A 50 -2.11 16.40 -14.81
CA SER A 50 -2.54 15.00 -14.96
C SER A 50 -2.63 14.56 -16.41
N LYS A 51 -2.77 15.49 -17.36
CA LYS A 51 -2.78 15.20 -18.81
C LYS A 51 -1.37 15.09 -19.38
N GLN A 52 -0.38 15.67 -18.71
CA GLN A 52 1.02 15.68 -19.12
C GLN A 52 1.90 15.43 -17.88
N PRO A 53 1.88 14.21 -17.32
CA PRO A 53 2.67 13.90 -16.16
C PRO A 53 4.17 13.96 -16.51
N PRO A 54 5.04 14.16 -15.52
CA PRO A 54 6.49 14.18 -15.73
C PRO A 54 6.99 12.84 -16.32
N GLU A 55 8.07 12.88 -17.10
CA GLU A 55 8.66 11.66 -17.65
C GLU A 55 9.03 10.66 -16.54
N GLY A 56 8.64 9.39 -16.73
CA GLY A 56 8.86 8.34 -15.74
C GLY A 56 8.00 8.43 -14.48
N VAL A 57 7.03 9.35 -14.43
CA VAL A 57 6.12 9.54 -13.30
C VAL A 57 4.68 9.30 -13.74
N THR A 58 3.89 8.70 -12.86
CA THR A 58 2.43 8.67 -12.99
C THR A 58 1.79 9.39 -11.81
N LEU A 59 0.94 10.38 -12.10
CA LEU A 59 0.25 11.16 -11.07
C LEU A 59 -1.02 10.43 -10.65
N ARG A 60 -1.24 10.30 -9.35
CA ARG A 60 -2.46 9.72 -8.77
C ARG A 60 -3.01 10.60 -7.68
N GLU A 61 -4.32 10.75 -7.67
CA GLU A 61 -5.02 11.20 -6.48
C GLU A 61 -4.96 10.07 -5.46
N GLY A 62 -4.62 10.40 -4.22
CA GLY A 62 -4.66 9.46 -3.10
C GLY A 62 -5.53 10.06 -2.01
N VAL A 63 -5.39 9.54 -0.80
CA VAL A 63 -6.13 10.04 0.37
C VAL A 63 -5.18 10.35 1.50
N TRP A 64 -5.56 11.30 2.34
CA TRP A 64 -4.81 11.60 3.56
C TRP A 64 -4.86 10.39 4.51
N PRO A 65 -3.72 9.79 4.89
CA PRO A 65 -3.73 8.57 5.69
C PRO A 65 -4.21 8.86 7.12
N ARG A 66 -5.35 8.29 7.49
CA ARG A 66 -5.94 8.45 8.83
C ARG A 66 -6.93 7.34 9.15
N VAL A 67 -7.29 7.26 10.43
CA VAL A 67 -8.56 6.68 10.85
C VAL A 67 -9.67 7.69 10.58
N LEU A 68 -10.76 7.27 9.93
CA LEU A 68 -11.92 8.13 9.73
C LEU A 68 -12.64 8.38 11.06
N PRO A 69 -12.87 9.65 11.44
CA PRO A 69 -13.68 9.97 12.59
C PRO A 69 -15.14 9.59 12.33
N SER A 70 -15.83 9.09 13.36
CA SER A 70 -17.28 8.89 13.34
C SER A 70 -18.01 10.23 13.43
N GLU A 71 -19.27 10.28 12.98
CA GLU A 71 -20.19 11.38 13.29
C GLU A 71 -20.39 11.60 14.81
N LYS A 72 -20.11 10.58 15.64
CA LYS A 72 -20.10 10.71 17.10
C LYS A 72 -18.74 11.23 17.58
N LYS A 73 -18.77 12.24 18.45
CA LYS A 73 -17.59 12.81 19.10
C LYS A 73 -16.77 11.71 19.79
N ASP A 74 -15.45 11.75 19.59
CA ASP A 74 -14.46 10.82 20.17
C ASP A 74 -14.68 9.33 19.78
N ALA A 75 -15.27 9.08 18.61
CA ALA A 75 -15.41 7.74 18.03
C ALA A 75 -14.80 7.67 16.61
N ALA A 76 -14.40 6.46 16.20
CA ALA A 76 -13.99 6.16 14.83
C ALA A 76 -15.14 5.53 14.06
N GLU A 77 -15.25 5.82 12.77
CA GLU A 77 -16.12 5.03 11.89
C GLU A 77 -15.58 3.60 11.84
N ALA A 78 -16.45 2.60 11.84
CA ALA A 78 -16.05 1.20 11.80
C ALA A 78 -16.92 0.47 10.77
N GLY A 79 -16.27 -0.41 9.99
CA GLY A 79 -16.99 -1.32 9.12
C GLY A 79 -17.57 -2.52 9.89
N PRO A 80 -18.28 -3.44 9.23
CA PRO A 80 -18.87 -4.64 9.85
C PRO A 80 -17.91 -5.59 10.60
N THR A 81 -16.59 -5.32 10.54
CA THR A 81 -15.52 -6.03 11.26
C THR A 81 -15.24 -5.49 12.66
N GLY A 82 -15.80 -4.32 13.01
CA GLY A 82 -15.52 -3.64 14.28
C GLY A 82 -14.17 -2.90 14.32
N SER A 83 -13.28 -3.11 13.34
CA SER A 83 -12.06 -2.32 13.17
C SER A 83 -12.38 -0.91 12.66
N PRO A 84 -11.61 0.11 13.08
CA PRO A 84 -11.77 1.47 12.58
C PRO A 84 -11.58 1.53 11.06
N TRP A 85 -12.29 2.45 10.42
CA TRP A 85 -12.11 2.75 9.02
C TRP A 85 -10.83 3.53 8.80
N VAL A 86 -10.04 3.08 7.84
CA VAL A 86 -8.74 3.65 7.52
C VAL A 86 -8.76 4.12 6.07
N ASP A 87 -8.41 5.37 5.88
CA ASP A 87 -8.07 5.93 4.58
C ASP A 87 -6.61 5.58 4.27
N SER A 88 -6.37 4.91 3.14
CA SER A 88 -5.04 4.52 2.69
C SER A 88 -4.89 4.68 1.19
N SER A 89 -3.72 5.13 0.73
CA SER A 89 -3.39 5.18 -0.69
C SER A 89 -2.83 3.86 -1.24
N ALA A 90 -2.71 2.81 -0.43
CA ALA A 90 -2.05 1.55 -0.80
C ALA A 90 -2.66 0.90 -2.05
N GLY A 91 -3.99 0.79 -2.13
CA GLY A 91 -4.70 0.22 -3.27
C GLY A 91 -4.42 0.97 -4.57
N VAL A 92 -4.48 2.31 -4.52
CA VAL A 92 -4.19 3.20 -5.64
C VAL A 92 -2.75 3.05 -6.12
N ILE A 93 -1.77 3.01 -5.21
CA ILE A 93 -0.36 2.84 -5.56
C ILE A 93 -0.14 1.49 -6.23
N ARG A 94 -0.70 0.40 -5.68
CA ARG A 94 -0.55 -0.95 -6.23
C ARG A 94 -1.17 -1.08 -7.62
N LEU A 95 -2.34 -0.48 -7.84
CA LEU A 95 -2.95 -0.48 -9.17
C LEU A 95 -2.11 0.30 -10.17
N ALA A 96 -1.62 1.48 -9.78
CA ALA A 96 -0.76 2.28 -10.65
C ALA A 96 0.54 1.54 -11.02
N GLN A 97 1.16 0.85 -10.06
CA GLN A 97 2.33 -0.01 -10.30
C GLN A 97 2.02 -1.20 -11.23
N ALA A 98 0.80 -1.75 -11.17
CA ALA A 98 0.40 -2.84 -12.07
C ALA A 98 0.14 -2.34 -13.50
N LYS A 99 -0.52 -1.19 -13.66
CA LYS A 99 -0.81 -0.59 -14.97
C LYS A 99 0.44 0.03 -15.63
N GLU A 100 1.31 0.63 -14.84
CA GLU A 100 2.47 1.41 -15.30
C GLU A 100 3.76 1.04 -14.53
N PRO A 101 4.25 -0.22 -14.65
CA PRO A 101 5.34 -0.75 -13.81
C PRO A 101 6.68 -0.01 -13.95
N ASP A 102 6.90 0.69 -15.06
CA ASP A 102 8.12 1.44 -15.33
C ASP A 102 8.07 2.90 -14.84
N LYS A 103 6.97 3.31 -14.18
CA LYS A 103 6.79 4.68 -13.69
C LYS A 103 6.70 4.75 -12.17
N THR A 104 7.34 5.76 -11.59
CA THR A 104 7.19 6.09 -10.17
C THR A 104 5.84 6.74 -9.92
N VAL A 105 5.11 6.27 -8.91
CA VAL A 105 3.82 6.83 -8.52
C VAL A 105 4.03 8.08 -7.68
N TRP A 106 3.40 9.20 -8.06
CA TRP A 106 3.34 10.42 -7.28
C TRP A 106 1.91 10.69 -6.83
N LEU A 107 1.71 10.76 -5.51
CA LEU A 107 0.42 11.07 -4.90
C LEU A 107 0.26 12.58 -4.75
N THR A 108 -0.82 13.13 -5.29
CA THR A 108 -1.02 14.59 -5.40
C THR A 108 -2.02 15.15 -4.39
N TYR A 109 -2.59 14.31 -3.52
CA TYR A 109 -3.57 14.73 -2.51
C TYR A 109 -3.00 15.79 -1.55
N GLN A 110 -3.90 16.55 -0.97
CA GLN A 110 -3.59 17.62 -0.01
C GLN A 110 -3.98 17.19 1.41
N PRO A 111 -3.39 17.79 2.45
CA PRO A 111 -3.92 17.66 3.81
C PRO A 111 -5.39 18.11 3.87
N PRO A 112 -6.20 17.54 4.80
CA PRO A 112 -7.55 18.03 5.09
C PRO A 112 -7.59 19.56 5.27
N GLY A 113 -8.68 20.18 4.81
CA GLY A 113 -8.85 21.63 4.79
C GLY A 113 -9.07 22.26 6.17
N ASP A 114 -9.22 23.59 6.18
CA ASP A 114 -9.13 24.47 7.36
C ASP A 114 -10.14 24.20 8.50
N ASN A 115 -11.16 23.38 8.28
CA ASN A 115 -12.11 22.98 9.33
C ASN A 115 -11.54 21.91 10.27
N GLU A 116 -10.37 21.35 9.95
CA GLU A 116 -9.69 20.32 10.74
C GLU A 116 -8.30 20.80 11.18
N VAL A 117 -8.04 20.79 12.49
CA VAL A 117 -6.70 21.08 13.01
C VAL A 117 -5.85 19.83 12.90
N ILE A 118 -4.90 19.83 11.97
CA ILE A 118 -3.96 18.74 11.76
C ILE A 118 -2.70 18.98 12.61
N PRO A 119 -2.37 18.09 13.57
CA PRO A 119 -1.12 18.17 14.31
C PRO A 119 0.10 18.02 13.38
N PHE A 120 1.15 18.82 13.58
CA PHE A 120 2.31 18.87 12.68
C PHE A 120 3.02 17.51 12.53
N GLU A 121 3.04 16.71 13.60
CA GLU A 121 3.62 15.37 13.60
C GLU A 121 2.90 14.40 12.65
N SER A 122 1.64 14.68 12.29
CA SER A 122 0.84 13.84 11.39
C SER A 122 1.41 13.82 9.96
N PHE A 123 2.18 14.84 9.58
CA PHE A 123 2.79 14.96 8.24
C PHE A 123 3.91 13.94 7.97
N VAL A 124 4.39 13.22 8.98
CA VAL A 124 5.31 12.08 8.80
C VAL A 124 4.62 10.90 8.13
N LYS A 125 3.33 10.69 8.41
CA LYS A 125 2.59 9.50 7.99
C LYS A 125 2.34 9.42 6.47
N PRO A 126 1.90 10.49 5.77
CA PRO A 126 1.84 10.54 4.30
C PRO A 126 3.16 10.15 3.61
N ILE A 127 4.28 10.63 4.15
CA ILE A 127 5.62 10.29 3.66
C ILE A 127 5.87 8.80 3.89
N ALA A 128 5.70 8.32 5.13
CA ALA A 128 6.00 6.93 5.45
C ALA A 128 5.12 5.93 4.68
N GLU A 129 3.82 6.21 4.51
CA GLU A 129 2.94 5.38 3.70
C GLU A 129 3.44 5.33 2.26
N SER A 130 3.51 6.47 1.57
CA SER A 130 3.89 6.52 0.15
C SER A 130 5.25 5.84 -0.11
N GLU A 131 6.26 6.19 0.68
CA GLU A 131 7.61 5.66 0.55
C GLU A 131 7.70 4.15 0.81
N SER A 132 6.92 3.63 1.76
CA SER A 132 6.86 2.19 2.06
C SER A 132 6.30 1.34 0.91
N PHE A 133 5.49 1.95 0.04
CA PHE A 133 4.98 1.31 -1.17
C PHE A 133 5.85 1.61 -2.41
N GLY A 134 6.95 2.35 -2.27
CA GLY A 134 7.80 2.76 -3.40
C GLY A 134 7.20 3.89 -4.26
N ALA A 135 6.35 4.73 -3.65
CA ALA A 135 5.78 5.93 -4.24
C ALA A 135 6.33 7.18 -3.54
N HIS A 136 6.02 8.35 -4.09
CA HIS A 136 6.24 9.64 -3.41
C HIS A 136 4.92 10.35 -3.19
N TRP A 137 4.73 10.92 -2.00
CA TRP A 137 3.75 11.98 -1.82
C TRP A 137 4.37 13.30 -2.31
N VAL A 138 3.64 14.04 -3.13
CA VAL A 138 3.98 15.43 -3.45
C VAL A 138 3.73 16.26 -2.19
N ILE A 139 4.77 16.39 -1.36
CA ILE A 139 4.67 16.91 0.00
C ILE A 139 3.99 18.26 -0.02
N THR A 140 2.84 18.35 0.64
CA THR A 140 2.02 19.55 0.69
C THR A 140 1.72 19.87 2.14
N LEU A 141 2.10 21.06 2.60
CA LEU A 141 1.86 21.52 3.97
C LEU A 141 0.50 22.20 4.08
N SER A 142 -0.12 22.16 5.26
CA SER A 142 -1.31 22.97 5.55
C SER A 142 -0.93 24.43 5.78
N ASP A 143 -1.89 25.33 5.63
CA ASP A 143 -1.70 26.76 5.90
C ASP A 143 -1.24 27.05 7.34
N SER A 144 -1.75 26.29 8.32
CA SER A 144 -1.33 26.40 9.71
C SER A 144 0.14 26.02 9.91
N PHE A 145 0.62 24.98 9.21
CA PHE A 145 2.01 24.56 9.25
C PHE A 145 2.90 25.60 8.57
N LEU A 146 2.51 26.09 7.39
CA LEU A 146 3.25 27.12 6.67
C LEU A 146 3.42 28.40 7.51
N LYS A 147 2.33 28.89 8.11
CA LYS A 147 2.36 30.05 9.03
C LYS A 147 3.29 29.81 10.23
N ALA A 148 3.28 28.61 10.80
CA ALA A 148 4.12 28.28 11.94
C ALA A 148 5.62 28.18 11.57
N LEU A 149 5.95 27.66 10.38
CA LEU A 149 7.31 27.67 9.86
C LEU A 149 7.80 29.10 9.58
N ASP A 150 6.94 29.95 9.01
CA ASP A 150 7.24 31.36 8.75
C ASP A 150 7.52 32.15 10.04
N ALA A 151 6.80 31.81 11.11
CA ALA A 151 7.01 32.37 12.45
C ALA A 151 8.23 31.78 13.19
N GLY A 152 8.92 30.77 12.62
CA GLY A 152 10.03 30.09 13.28
C GLY A 152 9.59 29.28 14.51
N ALA A 153 8.35 28.81 14.55
CA ALA A 153 7.82 28.06 15.69
C ALA A 153 8.56 26.72 15.86
N GLY A 154 9.13 26.50 17.05
CA GLY A 154 9.97 25.32 17.32
C GLY A 154 9.29 23.99 17.01
N GLN A 155 8.02 23.82 17.40
CA GLN A 155 7.23 22.61 17.13
C GLN A 155 7.06 22.32 15.62
N ALA A 156 6.89 23.36 14.79
CA ALA A 156 6.76 23.20 13.35
C ALA A 156 8.13 22.87 12.71
N LEU A 157 9.20 23.53 13.15
CA LEU A 157 10.56 23.23 12.72
C LEU A 157 10.98 21.79 13.08
N ASP A 158 10.59 21.31 14.26
CA ASP A 158 10.90 19.95 14.69
C ASP A 158 10.08 18.90 13.90
N ALA A 159 8.81 19.17 13.62
CA ALA A 159 8.01 18.34 12.73
C ALA A 159 8.59 18.30 11.30
N TRP A 160 9.00 19.45 10.75
CA TRP A 160 9.68 19.53 9.45
C TRP A 160 10.96 18.68 9.43
N LYS A 161 11.81 18.78 10.45
CA LYS A 161 13.01 17.93 10.58
C LYS A 161 12.67 16.44 10.60
N ARG A 162 11.61 16.04 11.30
CA ARG A 162 11.15 14.64 11.34
C ARG A 162 10.67 14.16 9.97
N MET A 163 9.96 14.99 9.21
CA MET A 163 9.58 14.68 7.82
C MET A 163 10.83 14.43 6.96
N MET A 164 11.82 15.33 7.04
CA MET A 164 13.05 15.20 6.25
C MET A 164 13.89 13.99 6.67
N ALA A 165 13.97 13.69 7.97
CA ALA A 165 14.62 12.49 8.48
C ALA A 165 13.92 11.20 7.99
N THR A 166 12.60 11.23 7.84
CA THR A 166 11.81 10.11 7.30
C THR A 166 12.14 9.88 5.82
N LEU A 167 12.20 10.95 5.01
CA LEU A 167 12.65 10.84 3.61
C LEU A 167 14.09 10.29 3.51
N GLU A 168 14.99 10.78 4.36
CA GLU A 168 16.38 10.33 4.39
C GLU A 168 16.49 8.85 4.79
N PHE A 169 15.65 8.39 5.72
CA PHE A 169 15.56 6.97 6.07
C PHE A 169 15.22 6.11 4.85
N PHE A 170 14.17 6.47 4.09
CA PHE A 170 13.80 5.71 2.89
C PHE A 170 14.82 5.84 1.76
N ARG A 171 15.48 6.99 1.62
CA ARG A 171 16.59 7.18 0.67
C ARG A 171 17.77 6.24 0.98
N ARG A 172 18.07 5.99 2.26
CA ARG A 172 19.11 5.02 2.68
C ARG A 172 18.69 3.57 2.52
N LYS A 173 17.39 3.33 2.37
CA LYS A 173 16.77 2.01 2.18
C LYS A 173 16.19 1.86 0.77
N ALA A 174 16.76 2.57 -0.22
CA ALA A 174 16.24 2.64 -1.59
C ALA A 174 16.13 1.26 -2.25
N GLU A 175 16.95 0.29 -1.83
CA GLU A 175 16.89 -1.09 -2.32
C GLU A 175 15.53 -1.77 -2.04
N TRP A 176 14.83 -1.40 -0.96
CA TRP A 176 13.52 -1.98 -0.62
C TRP A 176 12.47 -1.69 -1.68
N ARG A 177 12.58 -0.56 -2.40
CA ARG A 177 11.63 -0.22 -3.48
C ARG A 177 11.72 -1.17 -4.68
N SER A 178 12.86 -1.83 -4.87
CA SER A 178 13.04 -2.83 -5.92
C SER A 178 12.50 -4.21 -5.57
N TRP A 179 12.13 -4.43 -4.30
CA TRP A 179 11.66 -5.71 -3.81
C TRP A 179 10.19 -5.93 -4.18
N ARG A 180 9.84 -7.21 -4.36
CA ARG A 180 8.51 -7.58 -4.86
C ARG A 180 7.55 -7.88 -3.71
N PRO A 181 6.26 -7.58 -3.86
CA PRO A 181 5.24 -8.02 -2.91
C PRO A 181 5.26 -9.54 -2.71
N VAL A 182 5.40 -9.95 -1.46
CA VAL A 182 5.19 -11.33 -1.03
C VAL A 182 3.70 -11.49 -0.77
N ALA A 183 3.05 -12.26 -1.62
CA ALA A 183 1.62 -12.54 -1.53
C ALA A 183 1.34 -13.89 -2.19
N VAL A 184 0.29 -14.54 -1.71
CA VAL A 184 -0.21 -15.82 -2.26
C VAL A 184 -1.49 -15.63 -3.09
N LEU A 185 -2.07 -14.43 -3.06
CA LEU A 185 -3.26 -14.02 -3.81
C LEU A 185 -2.87 -13.14 -5.00
N GLY A 186 -3.30 -13.52 -6.20
CA GLY A 186 -3.35 -12.64 -7.38
C GLY A 186 -4.76 -12.09 -7.57
N VAL A 187 -4.87 -10.79 -7.83
CA VAL A 187 -6.12 -10.12 -8.21
C VAL A 187 -6.00 -9.72 -9.67
N VAL A 188 -6.75 -10.40 -10.53
CA VAL A 188 -6.74 -10.22 -11.98
C VAL A 188 -8.01 -9.46 -12.37
N SER A 189 -7.86 -8.35 -13.07
CA SER A 189 -8.96 -7.56 -13.64
C SER A 189 -8.42 -6.64 -14.73
N SER A 190 -9.29 -6.16 -15.61
CA SER A 190 -9.04 -4.99 -16.46
C SER A 190 -8.91 -3.71 -15.61
N TYR A 191 -9.59 -3.67 -14.45
CA TYR A 191 -9.75 -2.48 -13.62
C TYR A 191 -10.35 -1.30 -14.39
N GLU A 192 -11.25 -1.60 -15.34
CA GLU A 192 -11.88 -0.63 -16.24
C GLU A 192 -13.33 -1.04 -16.47
N GLY A 193 -14.14 -0.11 -16.99
CA GLY A 193 -15.54 -0.39 -17.34
C GLY A 193 -16.36 -0.91 -16.15
N GLU A 194 -17.13 -1.97 -16.37
CA GLU A 194 -18.01 -2.55 -15.34
C GLU A 194 -17.25 -3.12 -14.14
N ALA A 195 -15.99 -3.56 -14.34
CA ALA A 195 -15.18 -4.14 -13.27
C ALA A 195 -14.50 -3.09 -12.39
N GLU A 196 -14.39 -1.83 -12.83
CA GLU A 196 -13.58 -0.80 -12.18
C GLU A 196 -13.92 -0.64 -10.69
N ILE A 197 -15.19 -0.40 -10.37
CA ILE A 197 -15.61 -0.11 -8.99
C ILE A 197 -15.31 -1.30 -8.07
N LEU A 198 -15.75 -2.51 -8.44
CA LEU A 198 -15.61 -3.69 -7.60
C LEU A 198 -14.13 -4.08 -7.43
N SER A 199 -13.37 -4.08 -8.52
CA SER A 199 -11.97 -4.51 -8.52
C SER A 199 -11.06 -3.51 -7.80
N THR A 200 -11.24 -2.21 -7.99
CA THR A 200 -10.44 -1.18 -7.32
C THR A 200 -10.74 -1.11 -5.83
N GLU A 201 -12.01 -1.24 -5.44
CA GLU A 201 -12.39 -1.28 -4.02
C GLU A 201 -11.92 -2.58 -3.34
N PHE A 202 -11.84 -3.71 -4.08
CA PHE A 202 -11.18 -4.91 -3.57
C PHE A 202 -9.71 -4.63 -3.18
N LEU A 203 -8.96 -3.94 -4.04
CA LEU A 203 -7.56 -3.58 -3.76
C LEU A 203 -7.43 -2.63 -2.55
N ASN A 204 -8.41 -1.74 -2.35
CA ASN A 204 -8.47 -0.83 -1.21
C ASN A 204 -8.77 -1.56 0.12
N LEU A 205 -9.69 -2.53 0.08
CA LEU A 205 -10.17 -3.24 1.27
C LEU A 205 -9.29 -4.43 1.69
N ALA A 206 -8.58 -5.08 0.76
CA ALA A 206 -7.74 -6.23 1.10
C ALA A 206 -6.63 -5.91 2.14
N PRO A 207 -5.85 -4.82 2.03
CA PRO A 207 -4.83 -4.48 3.02
C PRO A 207 -5.41 -4.21 4.42
N ARG A 208 -6.66 -3.72 4.51
CA ARG A 208 -7.35 -3.48 5.79
C ARG A 208 -7.71 -4.77 6.53
N ARG A 209 -7.64 -5.91 5.85
CA ARG A 209 -7.76 -7.25 6.46
C ARG A 209 -6.42 -7.96 6.56
N HIS A 210 -5.31 -7.23 6.36
CA HIS A 210 -3.96 -7.79 6.23
C HIS A 210 -3.84 -8.86 5.12
N LEU A 211 -4.75 -8.82 4.13
CA LEU A 211 -4.73 -9.72 2.99
C LEU A 211 -3.75 -9.18 1.94
N ALA A 212 -2.56 -9.77 1.90
CA ALA A 212 -1.55 -9.43 0.90
C ALA A 212 -1.94 -9.96 -0.48
N TYR A 213 -1.75 -9.14 -1.51
CA TYR A 213 -2.09 -9.48 -2.89
C TYR A 213 -1.04 -8.96 -3.89
N ARG A 214 -1.08 -9.50 -5.11
CA ARG A 214 -0.50 -8.92 -6.33
C ARG A 214 -1.62 -8.46 -7.25
N ALA A 215 -1.65 -7.18 -7.61
CA ALA A 215 -2.56 -6.67 -8.65
C ALA A 215 -1.99 -7.00 -10.02
N LEU A 216 -2.79 -7.64 -10.87
CA LEU A 216 -2.42 -8.11 -12.20
C LEU A 216 -3.47 -7.63 -13.20
N THR A 217 -3.05 -7.06 -14.33
CA THR A 217 -3.99 -6.64 -15.38
C THR A 217 -4.24 -7.77 -16.37
N THR A 218 -5.45 -7.88 -16.90
CA THR A 218 -5.77 -8.87 -17.94
C THR A 218 -4.92 -8.68 -19.20
N GLU A 219 -4.64 -7.43 -19.58
CA GLU A 219 -3.80 -7.07 -20.74
C GLU A 219 -2.37 -7.61 -20.64
N ARG A 220 -1.79 -7.66 -19.44
CA ARG A 220 -0.37 -7.99 -19.23
C ARG A 220 -0.17 -9.36 -18.58
N LEU A 221 -1.25 -10.10 -18.32
CA LEU A 221 -1.21 -11.33 -17.56
C LEU A 221 -0.38 -12.39 -18.28
N SER A 222 0.58 -12.97 -17.57
CA SER A 222 1.36 -14.10 -18.05
C SER A 222 1.47 -15.20 -17.00
N GLY A 223 1.83 -16.42 -17.42
CA GLY A 223 2.06 -17.53 -16.49
C GLY A 223 3.12 -17.23 -15.42
N LYS A 224 4.11 -16.39 -15.75
CA LYS A 224 5.16 -15.97 -14.81
C LYS A 224 4.61 -15.13 -13.65
N ASP A 225 3.56 -14.35 -13.89
CA ASP A 225 2.93 -13.52 -12.85
C ASP A 225 2.19 -14.36 -11.80
N LEU A 226 1.78 -15.58 -12.19
CA LEU A 226 1.09 -16.55 -11.35
C LEU A 226 2.05 -17.39 -10.49
N GLU A 227 3.35 -17.31 -10.73
CA GLU A 227 4.35 -18.07 -9.97
C GLU A 227 4.36 -17.68 -8.48
N GLY A 228 4.31 -18.70 -7.62
CA GLY A 228 4.28 -18.55 -6.17
C GLY A 228 2.92 -18.13 -5.60
N LEU A 229 1.89 -17.95 -6.43
CA LEU A 229 0.52 -17.77 -5.98
C LEU A 229 -0.12 -19.12 -5.67
N THR A 230 -1.02 -19.15 -4.68
CA THR A 230 -1.88 -20.32 -4.39
C THR A 230 -3.32 -20.07 -4.83
N THR A 231 -3.70 -18.79 -4.91
CA THR A 231 -5.06 -18.36 -5.24
C THR A 231 -5.02 -17.20 -6.23
N VAL A 232 -5.91 -17.23 -7.20
CA VAL A 232 -6.18 -16.11 -8.11
C VAL A 232 -7.66 -15.79 -8.08
N ILE A 233 -8.02 -14.54 -7.85
CA ILE A 233 -9.37 -14.04 -8.12
C ILE A 233 -9.36 -13.25 -9.43
N TYR A 234 -10.31 -13.57 -10.31
CA TYR A 234 -10.59 -12.82 -11.54
C TYR A 234 -11.87 -12.02 -11.34
N ILE A 235 -11.76 -10.68 -11.30
CA ILE A 235 -12.86 -9.76 -11.00
C ILE A 235 -13.31 -9.08 -12.29
N GLU A 236 -14.33 -9.65 -12.92
CA GLU A 236 -15.04 -9.13 -14.08
C GLU A 236 -16.53 -9.52 -13.98
N SER A 237 -17.41 -8.87 -14.76
CA SER A 237 -18.82 -9.25 -14.85
C SER A 237 -19.03 -10.58 -15.59
N GLU A 238 -18.23 -10.83 -16.62
CA GLU A 238 -18.29 -12.02 -17.47
C GLU A 238 -17.13 -13.00 -17.17
N PRO A 239 -17.30 -14.31 -17.42
CA PRO A 239 -16.22 -15.27 -17.27
C PRO A 239 -15.02 -14.94 -18.20
N PRO A 240 -13.79 -15.32 -17.81
CA PRO A 240 -12.63 -15.10 -18.66
C PRO A 240 -12.77 -15.90 -19.96
N GLU A 241 -12.24 -15.34 -21.05
CA GLU A 241 -12.19 -15.97 -22.36
C GLU A 241 -10.75 -16.04 -22.90
N GLY A 242 -10.57 -16.73 -24.03
CA GLY A 242 -9.32 -16.74 -24.78
C GLY A 242 -8.10 -17.14 -23.95
N GLU A 243 -7.02 -16.36 -24.07
CA GLU A 243 -5.74 -16.63 -23.40
C GLU A 243 -5.84 -16.52 -21.87
N THR A 244 -6.57 -15.54 -21.35
CA THR A 244 -6.80 -15.39 -19.90
C THR A 244 -7.46 -16.63 -19.32
N LEU A 245 -8.49 -17.17 -19.97
CA LEU A 245 -9.14 -18.42 -19.53
C LEU A 245 -8.13 -19.57 -19.51
N ASN A 246 -7.35 -19.74 -20.57
CA ASN A 246 -6.37 -20.82 -20.66
C ASN A 246 -5.32 -20.73 -19.56
N LEU A 247 -4.81 -19.52 -19.27
CA LEU A 247 -3.84 -19.28 -18.19
C LEU A 247 -4.42 -19.63 -16.81
N LEU A 248 -5.64 -19.18 -16.52
CA LEU A 248 -6.29 -19.44 -15.24
C LEU A 248 -6.62 -20.92 -15.05
N LEU A 249 -7.12 -21.60 -16.09
CA LEU A 249 -7.37 -23.04 -16.03
C LEU A 249 -6.07 -23.83 -15.86
N ALA A 250 -4.99 -23.48 -16.56
CA ALA A 250 -3.68 -24.11 -16.38
C ALA A 250 -3.13 -23.92 -14.96
N PHE A 251 -3.31 -22.73 -14.38
CA PHE A 251 -2.98 -22.47 -12.98
C PHE A 251 -3.77 -23.38 -12.02
N ALA A 252 -5.08 -23.51 -12.22
CA ALA A 252 -5.91 -24.44 -11.45
C ALA A 252 -5.46 -25.90 -11.64
N GLU A 253 -5.17 -26.34 -12.88
CA GLU A 253 -4.67 -27.69 -13.16
C GLU A 253 -3.39 -28.02 -12.39
N SER A 254 -2.52 -27.02 -12.19
CA SER A 254 -1.28 -27.17 -11.45
C SER A 254 -1.45 -27.29 -9.93
N GLY A 255 -2.63 -27.00 -9.39
CA GLY A 255 -2.95 -27.08 -7.96
C GLY A 255 -3.50 -25.79 -7.35
N GLY A 256 -3.60 -24.72 -8.13
CA GLY A 256 -4.11 -23.43 -7.67
C GLY A 256 -5.63 -23.40 -7.44
N LEU A 257 -6.09 -22.38 -6.72
CA LEU A 257 -7.50 -22.02 -6.61
C LEU A 257 -7.78 -20.81 -7.49
N VAL A 258 -8.68 -20.95 -8.46
CA VAL A 258 -9.22 -19.82 -9.23
C VAL A 258 -10.60 -19.48 -8.70
N ILE A 259 -10.83 -18.23 -8.32
CA ILE A 259 -12.13 -17.67 -7.96
C ILE A 259 -12.56 -16.77 -9.11
N ALA A 260 -13.65 -17.11 -9.80
CA ALA A 260 -14.05 -16.43 -11.03
C ALA A 260 -15.56 -16.49 -11.27
N PRO A 261 -16.13 -15.65 -12.16
CA PRO A 261 -17.56 -15.65 -12.47
C PRO A 261 -18.08 -17.01 -12.94
N ARG A 262 -19.40 -17.18 -12.83
CA ARG A 262 -20.10 -18.36 -13.36
C ARG A 262 -19.81 -18.52 -14.85
N GLY A 263 -19.70 -19.77 -15.30
CA GLY A 263 -19.34 -20.10 -16.68
C GLY A 263 -17.84 -20.32 -16.91
N THR A 264 -16.98 -19.93 -15.97
CA THR A 264 -15.52 -20.17 -16.06
C THR A 264 -15.16 -21.65 -16.15
N SER A 265 -15.83 -22.52 -15.37
CA SER A 265 -15.69 -23.98 -15.50
C SER A 265 -16.97 -24.59 -16.08
N LYS A 266 -16.78 -25.54 -17.01
CA LYS A 266 -17.86 -26.32 -17.63
C LYS A 266 -18.03 -27.72 -17.01
N THR A 267 -17.18 -28.06 -16.03
CA THR A 267 -17.25 -29.36 -15.34
C THR A 267 -18.38 -29.37 -14.31
N LYS A 268 -18.79 -30.55 -13.85
CA LYS A 268 -19.72 -30.66 -12.70
C LYS A 268 -18.99 -30.26 -11.42
N TYR A 269 -19.61 -29.45 -10.57
CA TYR A 269 -19.05 -29.13 -9.26
C TYR A 269 -19.05 -30.37 -8.34
N GLU A 270 -18.02 -30.50 -7.50
CA GLU A 270 -17.88 -31.63 -6.56
C GLU A 270 -18.40 -31.28 -5.16
N THR A 271 -18.27 -30.02 -4.75
CA THR A 271 -18.68 -29.55 -3.41
C THR A 271 -19.07 -28.08 -3.44
N THR A 272 -19.71 -27.61 -2.37
CA THR A 272 -19.92 -26.19 -2.11
C THR A 272 -19.20 -25.74 -0.84
N ARG A 273 -18.73 -24.48 -0.81
CA ARG A 273 -18.16 -23.83 0.39
C ARG A 273 -18.51 -22.36 0.37
N LEU A 274 -19.07 -21.83 1.46
CA LEU A 274 -19.58 -20.45 1.52
C LEU A 274 -20.54 -20.10 0.35
N GLY A 275 -21.30 -21.07 -0.15
CA GLY A 275 -22.17 -20.91 -1.32
C GLY A 275 -21.47 -21.02 -2.68
N TYR A 276 -20.14 -20.96 -2.75
CA TYR A 276 -19.38 -21.14 -3.99
C TYR A 276 -19.42 -22.60 -4.42
N GLN A 277 -19.63 -22.84 -5.72
CA GLN A 277 -19.51 -24.15 -6.33
C GLN A 277 -18.05 -24.42 -6.70
N PHE A 278 -17.49 -25.52 -6.20
CA PHE A 278 -16.11 -25.92 -6.43
C PHE A 278 -16.04 -26.99 -7.51
N HIS A 279 -15.45 -26.61 -8.64
CA HIS A 279 -15.23 -27.43 -9.81
C HIS A 279 -13.79 -27.93 -9.81
N ARG A 280 -13.61 -29.25 -9.87
CA ARG A 280 -12.27 -29.83 -9.95
C ARG A 280 -11.65 -29.49 -11.29
N GLN A 281 -10.41 -29.00 -11.27
CA GLN A 281 -9.61 -28.74 -12.46
C GLN A 281 -8.20 -29.25 -12.19
N GLY A 282 -7.86 -30.42 -12.76
CA GLY A 282 -6.60 -31.10 -12.47
C GLY A 282 -6.37 -31.31 -10.97
N LYS A 283 -5.26 -30.78 -10.42
CA LYS A 283 -4.92 -30.88 -9.00
C LYS A 283 -5.60 -29.80 -8.13
N GLY A 284 -6.08 -28.73 -8.74
CA GLY A 284 -6.67 -27.59 -8.06
C GLY A 284 -8.16 -27.44 -8.34
N TRP A 285 -8.64 -26.20 -8.28
CA TRP A 285 -10.06 -25.88 -8.23
C TRP A 285 -10.40 -24.58 -8.96
N VAL A 286 -11.58 -24.56 -9.55
CA VAL A 286 -12.28 -23.33 -9.93
C VAL A 286 -13.50 -23.17 -9.01
N ALA A 287 -13.54 -22.10 -8.24
CA ALA A 287 -14.65 -21.72 -7.38
C ALA A 287 -15.48 -20.63 -8.06
N VAL A 288 -16.76 -20.90 -8.29
CA VAL A 288 -17.70 -19.94 -8.89
C VAL A 288 -18.75 -19.50 -7.87
N PRO A 289 -19.10 -18.20 -7.81
CA PRO A 289 -20.01 -17.70 -6.79
C PRO A 289 -21.46 -18.14 -7.03
N PRO A 290 -22.30 -18.11 -5.98
CA PRO A 290 -23.73 -18.40 -6.10
C PRO A 290 -24.50 -17.30 -6.84
N ASP A 291 -23.97 -16.08 -6.92
CA ASP A 291 -24.56 -14.94 -7.63
C ASP A 291 -23.42 -14.02 -8.12
N ALA A 292 -23.75 -13.03 -8.95
CA ALA A 292 -22.78 -12.01 -9.33
C ALA A 292 -22.33 -11.21 -8.10
N TRP A 293 -21.04 -10.88 -8.03
CA TRP A 293 -20.52 -10.04 -6.95
C TRP A 293 -21.01 -8.60 -7.10
N TYR A 294 -21.47 -8.01 -6.01
CA TYR A 294 -21.91 -6.61 -5.98
C TYR A 294 -21.32 -5.83 -4.79
N ASP A 295 -20.88 -6.53 -3.75
CA ASP A 295 -20.33 -5.92 -2.54
C ASP A 295 -18.83 -6.31 -2.38
N PRO A 296 -17.90 -5.35 -2.57
CA PRO A 296 -16.46 -5.60 -2.44
C PRO A 296 -16.07 -5.98 -1.01
N TYR A 297 -16.78 -5.51 0.01
CA TYR A 297 -16.49 -5.83 1.40
C TYR A 297 -16.78 -7.30 1.72
N ILE A 298 -17.90 -7.82 1.22
CA ILE A 298 -18.23 -9.24 1.32
C ILE A 298 -17.23 -10.06 0.50
N LEU A 299 -16.93 -9.63 -0.73
CA LEU A 299 -16.03 -10.35 -1.64
C LEU A 299 -14.64 -10.55 -1.02
N VAL A 300 -14.01 -9.50 -0.49
CA VAL A 300 -12.68 -9.59 0.14
C VAL A 300 -12.70 -10.56 1.31
N ARG A 301 -13.75 -10.50 2.14
CA ARG A 301 -13.91 -11.43 3.28
C ARG A 301 -14.03 -12.87 2.81
N GLU A 302 -14.87 -13.13 1.81
CA GLU A 302 -15.08 -14.48 1.27
C GLU A 302 -13.82 -15.04 0.65
N VAL A 303 -13.12 -14.27 -0.18
CA VAL A 303 -11.82 -14.68 -0.77
C VAL A 303 -10.82 -15.05 0.33
N HIS A 304 -10.72 -14.24 1.38
CA HIS A 304 -9.81 -14.54 2.51
C HIS A 304 -10.16 -15.87 3.18
N LEU A 305 -11.46 -16.13 3.41
CA LEU A 305 -11.92 -17.39 4.01
C LEU A 305 -11.73 -18.59 3.08
N LEU A 306 -11.95 -18.43 1.77
CA LEU A 306 -11.72 -19.48 0.77
C LEU A 306 -10.24 -19.83 0.65
N MET A 307 -9.35 -18.84 0.76
CA MET A 307 -7.90 -19.02 0.76
C MET A 307 -7.37 -19.65 2.07
N SER A 308 -8.07 -19.44 3.19
CA SER A 308 -7.64 -19.74 4.56
C SER A 308 -6.57 -18.79 5.11
N HIS A 309 -6.77 -18.32 6.34
CA HIS A 309 -5.79 -17.56 7.13
C HIS A 309 -4.44 -18.27 7.33
N ARG A 310 -4.36 -19.59 7.12
CA ARG A 310 -3.08 -20.32 7.17
C ARG A 310 -2.10 -19.85 6.09
N GLN A 311 -2.60 -19.24 5.02
CA GLN A 311 -1.80 -18.71 3.92
C GLN A 311 -1.41 -17.24 4.13
N ASP A 312 -1.80 -16.61 5.24
CA ASP A 312 -1.42 -15.23 5.54
C ASP A 312 0.10 -15.13 5.63
N VAL A 313 0.68 -14.36 4.70
CA VAL A 313 2.13 -14.15 4.58
C VAL A 313 2.71 -13.32 5.72
N VAL A 314 1.87 -12.45 6.29
CA VAL A 314 2.13 -11.69 7.51
C VAL A 314 0.88 -11.79 8.37
N ARG A 315 1.06 -12.20 9.62
CA ARG A 315 0.07 -12.06 10.69
C ARG A 315 0.48 -10.89 11.56
N VAL A 316 -0.48 -10.09 12.01
CA VAL A 316 -0.20 -8.92 12.83
C VAL A 316 -1.14 -8.94 14.05
N TRP A 317 -0.56 -8.71 15.23
CA TRP A 317 -1.30 -8.59 16.49
C TRP A 317 -1.17 -7.17 17.05
N ASN A 318 -2.25 -6.69 17.68
CA ASN A 318 -2.35 -5.37 18.32
C ASN A 318 -2.14 -4.17 17.36
N ALA A 319 -2.54 -4.31 16.10
CA ALA A 319 -2.36 -3.28 15.06
C ALA A 319 -3.64 -3.10 14.22
N SER A 320 -4.80 -3.04 14.88
CA SER A 320 -6.13 -3.00 14.22
C SER A 320 -6.39 -1.78 13.34
N ASP A 321 -5.63 -0.72 13.54
CA ASP A 321 -5.63 0.54 12.79
C ASP A 321 -4.30 0.77 12.05
N SER A 322 -3.52 -0.30 11.84
CA SER A 322 -2.31 -0.28 11.03
C SER A 322 -2.48 -1.05 9.72
N GLY A 323 -1.84 -0.57 8.66
CA GLY A 323 -1.63 -1.33 7.43
C GLY A 323 -0.33 -2.12 7.52
N SER A 324 -0.29 -3.28 6.87
CA SER A 324 0.92 -4.10 6.79
C SER A 324 1.11 -4.67 5.39
N HIS A 325 2.33 -4.62 4.86
CA HIS A 325 2.69 -5.36 3.66
C HIS A 325 4.12 -5.87 3.72
N PHE A 326 4.39 -6.94 2.98
CA PHE A 326 5.68 -7.61 2.94
C PHE A 326 6.26 -7.56 1.54
N VAL A 327 7.50 -7.09 1.43
CA VAL A 327 8.28 -7.17 0.20
C VAL A 327 9.57 -7.95 0.43
N ALA A 328 10.03 -8.68 -0.58
CA ALA A 328 11.26 -9.46 -0.50
C ALA A 328 12.12 -9.31 -1.75
N ALA A 329 13.42 -9.48 -1.56
CA ALA A 329 14.38 -9.60 -2.65
C ALA A 329 14.02 -10.82 -3.53
N ALA A 330 14.51 -10.83 -4.77
CA ALA A 330 14.16 -11.88 -5.74
C ALA A 330 14.51 -13.31 -5.29
N ASP A 331 15.55 -13.48 -4.46
CA ASP A 331 15.93 -14.76 -3.87
C ASP A 331 15.13 -15.13 -2.60
N GLY A 332 14.31 -14.20 -2.12
CA GLY A 332 13.53 -14.29 -0.89
C GLY A 332 14.35 -14.45 0.39
N LYS A 333 15.67 -14.28 0.36
CA LYS A 333 16.53 -14.45 1.55
C LYS A 333 16.47 -13.23 2.46
N ARG A 334 16.15 -12.07 1.89
CA ARG A 334 15.90 -10.81 2.60
C ARG A 334 14.51 -10.31 2.29
N GLY A 335 13.87 -9.71 3.28
CA GLY A 335 12.60 -9.03 3.12
C GLY A 335 12.37 -7.97 4.19
N VAL A 336 11.37 -7.14 3.98
CA VAL A 336 10.95 -6.12 4.95
C VAL A 336 9.43 -6.11 5.04
N VAL A 337 8.93 -6.25 6.27
CA VAL A 337 7.52 -5.99 6.58
C VAL A 337 7.41 -4.52 6.95
N HIS A 338 6.60 -3.79 6.20
CA HIS A 338 6.25 -2.41 6.48
C HIS A 338 4.97 -2.38 7.34
N LEU A 339 4.95 -1.52 8.34
CA LEU A 339 3.82 -1.26 9.22
C LEU A 339 3.55 0.24 9.23
N VAL A 340 2.37 0.66 8.79
CA VAL A 340 1.95 2.07 8.77
C VAL A 340 0.81 2.23 9.76
N GLN A 341 0.95 3.11 10.74
CA GLN A 341 -0.08 3.35 11.75
C GLN A 341 -0.98 4.51 11.31
N TYR A 342 -2.30 4.27 11.24
CA TYR A 342 -3.25 5.29 10.79
C TYR A 342 -3.92 6.03 11.94
N GLY A 343 -3.96 5.44 13.13
CA GLY A 343 -4.41 6.11 14.35
C GLY A 343 -3.53 7.30 14.76
N GLY A 344 -3.99 8.02 15.78
CA GLY A 344 -3.20 9.04 16.47
C GLY A 344 -2.36 8.42 17.60
N GLY A 345 -1.19 8.99 17.87
CA GLY A 345 -0.33 8.56 18.97
C GLY A 345 0.51 7.31 18.68
N ARG A 346 0.95 6.62 19.75
CA ARG A 346 1.72 5.37 19.66
C ARG A 346 0.78 4.17 19.62
N THR A 347 1.16 3.15 18.86
CA THR A 347 0.49 1.84 18.89
C THR A 347 0.60 1.20 20.27
N GLN A 348 -0.27 0.22 20.55
CA GLN A 348 0.06 -0.82 21.52
C GLN A 348 1.30 -1.62 21.05
N PRO A 349 1.95 -2.41 21.92
CA PRO A 349 3.03 -3.28 21.49
C PRO A 349 2.59 -4.25 20.39
N VAL A 350 3.13 -4.04 19.17
CA VAL A 350 2.83 -4.85 17.99
C VAL A 350 3.76 -6.06 17.93
N THR A 351 3.21 -7.19 17.50
CA THR A 351 3.97 -8.39 17.11
C THR A 351 3.57 -8.77 15.69
N ILE A 352 4.54 -9.20 14.89
CA ILE A 352 4.27 -9.79 13.57
C ILE A 352 4.64 -11.26 13.53
N GLY A 353 3.96 -12.01 12.68
CA GLY A 353 4.22 -13.43 12.44
C GLY A 353 4.46 -13.69 10.96
N LEU A 354 5.49 -14.47 10.65
CA LEU A 354 5.84 -14.87 9.29
C LEU A 354 5.80 -16.40 9.18
N SER A 355 5.22 -16.90 8.10
CA SER A 355 5.19 -18.35 7.81
C SER A 355 6.57 -18.89 7.46
N ARG A 356 7.38 -18.09 6.75
CA ARG A 356 8.77 -18.41 6.43
C ARG A 356 9.66 -18.17 7.64
N SER A 357 10.54 -19.12 7.93
CA SER A 357 11.58 -18.96 8.94
C SER A 357 12.68 -18.01 8.46
N TYR A 358 13.02 -17.05 9.30
CA TYR A 358 14.18 -16.15 9.17
C TYR A 358 15.01 -16.25 10.45
N ARG A 359 16.33 -16.10 10.34
CA ARG A 359 17.27 -16.23 11.47
C ARG A 359 17.52 -14.92 12.20
N ARG A 360 17.35 -13.80 11.50
CA ARG A 360 17.59 -12.46 12.04
C ARG A 360 16.41 -11.56 11.72
N ALA A 361 16.07 -10.71 12.67
CA ALA A 361 15.16 -9.60 12.47
C ALA A 361 15.77 -8.30 13.02
N ARG A 362 15.47 -7.21 12.33
CA ARG A 362 15.85 -5.87 12.73
C ARG A 362 14.67 -4.94 12.57
N VAL A 363 14.34 -4.24 13.64
CA VAL A 363 13.21 -3.33 13.70
C VAL A 363 13.69 -1.90 13.58
N TYR A 364 12.99 -1.12 12.76
CA TYR A 364 13.15 0.31 12.59
C TYR A 364 11.81 0.97 12.92
N ASN A 365 11.76 1.99 13.79
CA ASN A 365 10.50 2.70 14.10
C ASN A 365 10.59 4.22 13.89
N LEU A 366 11.48 4.65 12.98
CA LEU A 366 11.89 6.04 12.73
C LEU A 366 12.58 6.78 13.89
N GLU A 367 12.47 6.28 15.13
CA GLU A 367 13.13 6.82 16.32
C GLU A 367 14.39 6.04 16.67
N LYS A 368 14.35 4.72 16.51
CA LYS A 368 15.42 3.78 16.82
C LYS A 368 15.46 2.61 15.86
N GLU A 369 16.64 1.98 15.84
CA GLU A 369 16.90 0.70 15.21
C GLU A 369 17.38 -0.28 16.28
N PHE A 370 16.85 -1.51 16.27
CA PHE A 370 17.28 -2.54 17.21
C PHE A 370 17.12 -3.95 16.61
N GLN A 371 17.95 -4.88 17.07
CA GLN A 371 17.85 -6.28 16.70
C GLN A 371 16.84 -6.99 17.59
N VAL A 372 16.13 -7.95 16.98
CA VAL A 372 15.15 -8.80 17.67
C VAL A 372 15.41 -10.24 17.22
N GLU A 373 15.46 -11.16 18.19
CA GLU A 373 15.54 -12.59 17.89
C GLU A 373 14.15 -13.11 17.50
N PRO A 374 13.99 -13.68 16.28
CA PRO A 374 12.72 -14.29 15.91
C PRO A 374 12.41 -15.49 16.81
N VAL A 375 11.19 -15.54 17.34
CA VAL A 375 10.71 -16.63 18.19
C VAL A 375 10.03 -17.67 17.32
N LYS A 376 10.44 -18.94 17.40
CA LYS A 376 9.78 -20.02 16.66
C LYS A 376 8.43 -20.36 17.30
N VAL A 377 7.40 -20.47 16.46
CA VAL A 377 6.04 -20.85 16.83
C VAL A 377 5.50 -21.89 15.85
N GLU A 378 4.33 -22.48 16.13
CA GLU A 378 3.73 -23.53 15.28
C GLU A 378 3.58 -23.08 13.82
N LEU A 379 3.16 -21.83 13.60
CA LEU A 379 2.89 -21.29 12.28
C LEU A 379 4.08 -20.55 11.64
N GLY A 380 5.30 -20.72 12.16
CA GLY A 380 6.52 -20.11 11.62
C GLY A 380 7.34 -19.38 12.68
N ILE A 381 7.50 -18.07 12.53
CA ILE A 381 8.19 -17.22 13.51
C ILE A 381 7.34 -16.02 13.91
N GLU A 382 7.58 -15.51 15.11
CA GLU A 382 7.04 -14.25 15.63
C GLU A 382 8.16 -13.28 15.97
N ILE A 383 7.92 -12.00 15.71
CA ILE A 383 8.88 -10.92 15.94
C ILE A 383 8.17 -9.79 16.69
N PRO A 384 8.52 -9.54 17.97
CA PRO A 384 8.00 -8.38 18.70
C PRO A 384 8.58 -7.09 18.12
N VAL A 385 7.70 -6.25 17.58
CA VAL A 385 8.04 -4.94 17.01
C VAL A 385 8.03 -3.86 18.10
N GLY A 386 7.16 -4.02 19.09
CA GLY A 386 6.95 -3.03 20.14
C GLY A 386 6.07 -1.87 19.66
N GLU A 387 6.21 -0.72 20.31
CA GLU A 387 5.39 0.47 20.01
C GLU A 387 6.07 1.40 19.00
N PHE A 388 5.27 1.99 18.13
CA PHE A 388 5.70 3.03 17.18
C PHE A 388 4.55 4.02 16.92
N SER A 389 4.84 5.19 16.35
CA SER A 389 3.81 6.24 16.14
C SER A 389 3.27 6.29 14.71
N ALA A 390 4.15 6.47 13.72
CA ALA A 390 3.73 6.62 12.31
C ALA A 390 4.07 5.38 11.47
N TYR A 391 5.23 4.78 11.73
CA TYR A 391 5.76 3.72 10.89
C TYR A 391 6.75 2.84 11.63
N ALA A 392 6.74 1.55 11.30
CA ALA A 392 7.80 0.63 11.60
C ALA A 392 8.15 -0.25 10.39
N ALA A 393 9.39 -0.73 10.34
CA ALA A 393 9.86 -1.71 9.38
C ALA A 393 10.52 -2.87 10.12
N VAL A 394 10.25 -4.10 9.70
CA VAL A 394 10.93 -5.30 10.19
C VAL A 394 11.69 -5.94 9.05
N GLU A 395 13.00 -5.69 9.00
CA GLU A 395 13.90 -6.32 8.04
C GLU A 395 14.31 -7.70 8.53
N VAL A 396 14.15 -8.71 7.68
CA VAL A 396 14.39 -10.13 7.99
C VAL A 396 15.41 -10.75 7.06
N GLU A 397 16.23 -11.66 7.58
CA GLU A 397 17.29 -12.36 6.85
C GLU A 397 17.33 -13.86 7.22
N ALA A 398 17.51 -14.72 6.21
CA ALA A 398 17.40 -16.19 6.30
C ALA A 398 18.59 -16.91 6.94
#